data_AF-A0A2N0PG98-F1
#
_entry.id   AF-A0A2N0PG98-F1
#
_cell.length_a   1.000
_cell.length_b   1.000
_cell.length_c   1.000
_cell.angle_alpha   90.00
_cell.angle_beta   90.00
_cell.angle_gamma   90.00
#
_symmetry.space_group_name_H-M   'P 1'
#
loop_
_entity.id
_entity.type
_entity.pdbx_description
1 polymer ?
#
loop_
_entity_poly.entity_id
_entity_poly.type
_entity_poly.pdbx_seq_one_letter_code
_entity_poly.pdbx_strand_id
1 'polypeptide(L)' 'MTLWKVNITEEEESKLKNVEANNIEDILNGEKLKPTRMFRRYFPKGIKTEDAENIHVIVQVPATGKCLPMVYLK' A
#
# COMPACT_ATOMS: atom_id res chain seq x y z
N MET A 1 9.50 -10.04 -1.17
CA MET A 1 8.78 -8.84 -1.62
C MET A 1 7.37 -8.94 -1.07
N THR A 2 6.91 -7.93 -0.34
CA THR A 2 5.56 -7.90 0.23
C THR A 2 4.85 -6.68 -0.30
N LEU A 3 3.59 -6.84 -0.68
CA LEU A 3 2.74 -5.75 -1.13
C LEU A 3 1.69 -5.46 -0.07
N TRP A 4 1.45 -4.18 0.18
CA TRP A 4 0.52 -3.69 1.19
C TRP A 4 -0.46 -2.72 0.54
N LYS A 5 -1.74 -2.85 0.84
CA LYS A 5 -2.76 -1.85 0.54
C LYS A 5 -2.93 -0.97 1.78
N VAL A 6 -2.83 0.34 1.62
CA VAL A 6 -3.02 1.31 2.70
C VAL A 6 -4.02 2.37 2.26
N ASN A 7 -4.66 3.03 3.22
CA ASN A 7 -5.54 4.16 2.98
C ASN A 7 -5.01 5.35 3.78
N ILE A 8 -4.43 6.33 3.10
CA ILE A 8 -3.69 7.44 3.71
C ILE A 8 -4.02 8.71 2.94
N THR A 9 -4.47 9.76 3.65
CA THR A 9 -4.70 11.07 3.04
C THR A 9 -3.39 11.87 2.92
N GLU A 10 -3.37 12.93 2.11
CA GLU A 10 -2.21 13.84 2.03
C GLU A 10 -1.84 14.43 3.40
N GLU A 11 -2.82 14.72 4.26
CA GLU A 11 -2.60 15.24 5.62
C GLU A 11 -1.87 14.21 6.51
N GLU A 12 -2.02 12.92 6.20
CA GLU A 12 -1.43 11.81 6.93
C GLU A 12 -0.05 11.40 6.39
N GLU A 13 0.51 12.12 5.41
CA GLU A 13 1.84 11.84 4.83
C GLU A 13 2.94 11.72 5.90
N SER A 14 2.80 12.47 7.01
CA SER A 14 3.73 12.37 8.15
C SER A 14 3.85 10.96 8.73
N LYS A 15 2.80 10.12 8.64
CA LYS A 15 2.83 8.72 9.08
C LYS A 15 3.82 7.89 8.26
N LEU A 16 4.03 8.22 6.98
CA LEU A 16 4.95 7.51 6.09
C LEU A 16 6.43 7.64 6.53
N LYS A 17 6.78 8.69 7.28
CA LYS A 17 8.17 8.95 7.71
C LYS A 17 8.68 7.95 8.74
N ASN A 18 7.80 7.33 9.52
CA ASN A 18 8.15 6.41 10.61
C ASN A 18 7.86 4.94 10.25
N VAL A 19 7.57 4.66 8.99
CA VAL A 19 7.15 3.33 8.54
C VAL A 19 8.36 2.48 8.23
N GLU A 20 8.45 1.39 8.97
CA GLU A 20 9.38 0.30 8.76
C GLU A 20 8.65 -0.93 8.21
N ALA A 21 9.42 -1.80 7.59
CA ALA A 21 8.97 -3.04 6.96
C ALA A 21 8.06 -3.93 7.83
N ASN A 22 8.21 -3.87 9.15
CA ASN A 22 7.52 -4.68 10.15
C ASN A 22 6.32 -3.97 10.79
N ASN A 23 6.14 -2.66 10.60
CA ASN A 23 5.12 -1.86 11.30
C ASN A 23 4.07 -1.24 10.37
N ILE A 24 4.09 -1.54 9.07
CA ILE A 24 3.10 -1.05 8.08
C ILE A 24 1.66 -1.41 8.49
N GLU A 25 1.45 -2.62 9.00
CA GLU A 25 0.14 -3.07 9.47
C GLU A 25 -0.39 -2.18 10.61
N ASP A 26 0.49 -1.84 11.56
CA ASP A 26 0.10 -1.09 12.76
C ASP A 26 0.00 0.43 12.53
N ILE A 27 0.96 1.03 11.81
CA ILE A 27 1.03 2.49 11.62
C ILE A 27 0.07 2.97 10.54
N LEU A 28 -0.10 2.18 9.47
CA LEU A 28 -0.87 2.58 8.28
C LEU A 28 -2.17 1.79 8.13
N ASN A 29 -2.55 0.97 9.12
CA ASN A 29 -3.64 0.01 9.01
C ASN A 29 -3.54 -0.83 7.72
N GLY A 30 -2.30 -1.22 7.37
CA GLY A 30 -1.99 -1.81 6.08
C GLY A 30 -2.51 -3.23 5.94
N GLU A 31 -3.23 -3.50 4.84
CA GLU A 31 -3.68 -4.84 4.49
C GLU A 31 -2.65 -5.52 3.58
N LYS A 32 -2.08 -6.64 4.04
CA LYS A 32 -1.15 -7.45 3.23
C LYS A 32 -1.85 -8.09 2.03
N LEU A 33 -1.35 -7.79 0.84
CA LEU A 33 -1.83 -8.40 -0.41
C LEU A 33 -1.24 -9.81 -0.56
N LYS A 34 -2.11 -10.81 -0.54
CA LYS A 34 -1.76 -12.22 -0.73
C LYS A 34 -1.75 -12.54 -2.23
N PRO A 35 -0.67 -13.12 -2.78
CA PRO A 35 -0.58 -13.43 -4.21
C PRO A 35 -1.70 -14.33 -4.74
N THR A 36 -2.24 -15.19 -3.88
CA THR A 36 -3.32 -16.13 -4.23
C THR A 36 -4.72 -15.52 -4.20
N ARG A 37 -4.87 -14.30 -3.66
CA ARG A 37 -6.17 -13.63 -3.56
C ARG A 37 -6.42 -12.79 -4.82
N MET A 38 -7.65 -12.88 -5.32
CA MET A 38 -8.05 -12.09 -6.48
C MET A 38 -8.04 -10.59 -6.17
N PHE A 39 -7.60 -9.77 -7.13
CA PHE A 39 -7.57 -8.32 -7.05
C PHE A 39 -8.88 -7.71 -6.53
N ARG A 40 -10.04 -8.21 -7.02
CA ARG A 40 -11.37 -7.73 -6.62
C ARG A 40 -11.71 -7.88 -5.14
N ARG A 41 -10.98 -8.73 -4.40
CA ARG A 41 -11.15 -8.85 -2.94
C ARG A 41 -10.55 -7.66 -2.20
N TYR A 42 -9.53 -7.04 -2.78
CA TYR A 42 -8.84 -5.87 -2.22
C TYR A 42 -9.37 -4.56 -2.81
N PHE A 43 -9.74 -4.60 -4.09
CA PHE A 43 -10.20 -3.46 -4.89
C PHE A 43 -11.55 -3.83 -5.53
N PRO A 44 -12.65 -3.75 -4.78
CA PRO A 44 -13.96 -4.16 -5.27
C PRO A 44 -14.43 -3.29 -6.45
N LYS A 45 -15.18 -3.91 -7.36
CA LYS A 45 -15.76 -3.19 -8.50
C LYS A 45 -16.85 -2.25 -7.98
N GLY A 46 -16.82 -0.99 -8.40
CA GLY A 46 -17.79 0.02 -7.97
C GLY A 46 -17.42 0.71 -6.66
N ILE A 47 -16.16 0.59 -6.20
CA ILE A 47 -15.63 1.54 -5.21
C ILE A 47 -15.82 2.95 -5.77
N LYS A 48 -16.35 3.85 -4.95
CA LYS A 48 -16.50 5.25 -5.36
C LYS A 48 -15.12 5.88 -5.48
N THR A 49 -14.99 6.86 -6.36
CA THR A 49 -13.72 7.58 -6.54
C THR A 49 -13.25 8.20 -5.23
N GLU A 50 -14.15 8.84 -4.48
CA GLU A 50 -13.89 9.41 -3.14
C GLU A 50 -13.31 8.39 -2.14
N ASP A 51 -13.75 7.13 -2.20
CA ASP A 51 -13.28 6.06 -1.32
C ASP A 51 -11.94 5.46 -1.78
N ALA A 52 -11.56 5.70 -3.04
CA ALA A 52 -10.36 5.16 -3.67
C ALA A 52 -9.21 6.16 -3.81
N GLU A 53 -9.49 7.46 -3.69
CA GLU A 53 -8.51 8.56 -3.86
C GLU A 53 -7.29 8.42 -2.95
N ASN A 54 -7.48 7.93 -1.74
CA ASN A 54 -6.44 7.79 -0.72
C ASN A 54 -5.86 6.37 -0.64
N ILE A 55 -6.23 5.47 -1.56
CA ILE A 55 -5.72 4.10 -1.57
C ILE A 55 -4.36 4.05 -2.26
N HIS A 56 -3.34 3.61 -1.52
CA HIS A 56 -1.98 3.42 -2.05
C HIS A 56 -1.53 1.95 -1.92
N VAL A 57 -0.60 1.55 -2.79
CA VAL A 57 0.07 0.25 -2.71
C VAL A 57 1.54 0.45 -2.36
N ILE A 58 1.94 -0.03 -1.19
CA ILE A 58 3.33 0.03 -0.71
C ILE A 58 4.04 -1.28 -1.03
N VAL A 59 5.23 -1.16 -1.60
CA VAL A 59 6.09 -2.29 -1.96
C VAL A 59 7.24 -2.41 -0.96
N GLN A 60 7.23 -3.46 -0.17
CA GLN A 60 8.34 -3.84 0.68
C GLN A 60 9.27 -4.78 -0.10
N VAL A 61 10.38 -4.25 -0.59
CA VAL A 61 11.45 -5.04 -1.18
C VAL A 61 12.39 -5.54 -0.08
N PRO A 62 12.81 -6.83 -0.08
CA PRO A 62 13.90 -7.25 0.78
C PRO A 62 15.14 -6.44 0.42
N ALA A 63 15.95 -6.07 1.42
CA ALA A 63 17.15 -5.26 1.25
C ALA A 63 18.24 -6.06 0.50
N THR A 64 18.10 -6.20 -0.81
CA THR A 64 19.16 -6.59 -1.73
C THR A 64 19.52 -5.37 -2.57
N GLY A 65 20.18 -4.39 -1.95
CA GLY A 65 21.06 -3.37 -2.56
C GLY A 65 20.62 -2.59 -3.83
N LYS A 66 19.40 -2.74 -4.34
CA LYS A 66 18.93 -2.10 -5.56
C LYS A 66 17.47 -1.69 -5.38
N CYS A 67 17.27 -0.40 -5.15
CA CYS A 67 15.96 0.23 -5.21
C CYS A 67 15.38 0.04 -6.62
N LEU A 68 14.19 -0.54 -6.73
CA LEU A 68 13.43 -0.54 -7.98
C LEU A 68 12.44 0.64 -7.98
N PRO A 69 12.22 1.27 -9.15
CA PRO A 69 11.35 2.43 -9.26
C PRO A 69 9.88 2.08 -8.97
N MET A 70 9.22 2.97 -8.24
CA MET A 70 7.78 2.95 -7.97
C MET A 70 7.03 3.27 -9.27
N VAL A 71 6.04 2.45 -9.65
CA VAL A 71 5.21 2.69 -10.85
C VAL A 71 3.85 3.20 -10.42
N TYR A 72 3.48 4.40 -10.88
CA TYR A 72 2.13 4.93 -10.78
C TYR A 72 1.28 4.31 -11.88
N LEU A 73 0.20 3.61 -11.52
CA LEU A 73 -0.81 3.16 -12.48
C LEU A 73 -1.72 4.35 -12.80
N LYS A 74 -1.82 4.66 -14.10
CA LYS A 74 -2.65 5.74 -14.66
C LYS A 74 -3.99 5.19 -15.14
#